data_AF-A0A7C9FAD2-F1
#
_entry.id   AF-A0A7C9FAD2-F1
#
_cell.length_a   1.000
_cell.length_b   1.000
_cell.length_c   1.000
_cell.angle_alpha   90.00
_cell.angle_beta   90.00
_cell.angle_gamma   90.00
#
_symmetry.space_group_name_H-M   'P 1'
#
loop_
_entity.id
_entity.type
_entity.pdbx_description
1 polymer ?
#
loop_
_entity_poly.entity_id
_entity_poly.type
_entity_poly.pdbx_seq_one_letter_code
_entity_poly.pdbx_strand_id
1 'polypeptide(L)'
;MPRRWLAGVGLCVLLSSAATWIGAIYDHPISTAIVDGMNTAECARVGQLRAGSLLTAPIPEHDVCMPLFVYRASYADAASNVTSYRAWILEQRVAEFWRLIGYVLLLSAAISAVVAVSVLIVRRLK
;
A
#
# COMPACT_ATOMS: atom_id res chain seq x y z
N MET A 1 21.52 -16.57 -28.81
CA MET A 1 21.21 -16.99 -27.42
C MET A 1 20.88 -15.86 -26.43
N PRO A 2 21.46 -14.64 -26.45
CA PRO A 2 21.18 -13.63 -25.42
C PRO A 2 19.74 -13.07 -25.45
N ARG A 3 19.13 -12.99 -26.65
CA ARG A 3 17.77 -12.43 -26.83
C ARG A 3 16.65 -13.26 -26.16
N ARG A 4 16.77 -14.59 -26.11
CA ARG A 4 15.79 -15.46 -25.43
C ARG A 4 15.91 -15.37 -23.90
N TRP A 5 17.13 -15.22 -23.40
CA TRP A 5 17.39 -15.00 -21.97
C TRP A 5 16.87 -13.66 -21.48
N LEU A 6 17.14 -12.58 -22.22
CA LEU A 6 16.61 -11.25 -21.92
C LEU A 6 15.07 -11.23 -21.94
N ALA A 7 14.46 -11.93 -22.90
CA ALA A 7 13.00 -12.08 -22.94
C ALA A 7 12.46 -12.83 -21.71
N GLY A 8 13.14 -13.90 -21.28
CA GLY A 8 12.77 -14.65 -20.08
C GLY A 8 12.85 -13.80 -18.81
N VAL A 9 13.96 -13.07 -18.61
CA VAL A 9 14.13 -12.16 -17.48
C VAL A 9 13.06 -11.07 -17.49
N GLY A 10 12.80 -10.46 -18.66
CA GLY A 10 11.76 -9.45 -18.80
C GLY A 10 10.38 -9.98 -18.42
N LEU A 11 10.02 -11.20 -18.84
CA LEU A 11 8.75 -11.83 -18.48
C LEU A 11 8.65 -12.09 -16.97
N CYS A 12 9.72 -12.59 -16.33
CA CYS A 12 9.73 -12.84 -14.89
C CYS A 12 9.56 -11.54 -14.09
N VAL A 13 10.22 -10.45 -14.52
CA VAL A 13 10.05 -9.12 -13.90
C VAL A 13 8.61 -8.64 -14.06
N LEU A 14 8.03 -8.75 -15.26
CA LEU A 14 6.64 -8.35 -15.51
C LEU A 14 5.65 -9.14 -14.63
N LEU A 15 5.79 -10.46 -14.55
CA LEU A 15 4.92 -11.30 -13.73
C LEU A 15 5.04 -10.98 -12.24
N SER A 16 6.27 -10.76 -11.75
CA SER A 16 6.51 -10.41 -10.34
C SER A 16 5.93 -9.03 -10.00
N SER A 17 6.10 -8.05 -10.89
CA SER A 17 5.51 -6.72 -10.75
C SER A 17 3.98 -6.80 -10.77
N ALA A 18 3.39 -7.58 -11.68
CA ALA A 18 1.94 -7.78 -11.73
C ALA A 18 1.40 -8.41 -10.45
N ALA A 19 2.06 -9.46 -9.93
CA ALA A 19 1.68 -10.11 -8.68
C ALA A 19 1.77 -9.15 -7.49
N THR A 20 2.84 -8.35 -7.41
CA THR A 20 3.04 -7.33 -6.37
C THR A 20 1.92 -6.27 -6.43
N TRP A 21 1.57 -5.81 -7.63
CA TRP A 21 0.49 -4.84 -7.82
C TRP A 21 -0.87 -5.40 -7.42
N ILE A 22 -1.16 -6.65 -7.77
CA ILE A 22 -2.39 -7.34 -7.36
C ILE A 22 -2.44 -7.44 -5.83
N GLY A 23 -1.33 -7.79 -5.18
CA GLY A 23 -1.22 -7.80 -3.71
C GLY A 23 -1.59 -6.44 -3.10
N ALA A 24 -0.98 -5.36 -3.58
CA ALA A 24 -1.27 -4.01 -3.11
C ALA A 24 -2.76 -3.62 -3.26
N ILE A 25 -3.44 -4.06 -4.33
CA ILE A 25 -4.88 -3.85 -4.52
C ILE A 25 -5.69 -4.55 -3.43
N TYR A 26 -5.31 -5.78 -3.06
CA TYR A 26 -5.97 -6.56 -2.02
C TYR A 26 -5.71 -6.02 -0.61
N ASP A 27 -4.50 -5.54 -0.33
CA ASP A 27 -4.13 -4.99 0.98
C ASP A 27 -4.78 -3.62 1.24
N HIS A 28 -5.04 -2.86 0.17
CA HIS A 28 -5.68 -1.54 0.26
C HIS A 28 -6.96 -1.50 -0.58
N PRO A 29 -8.03 -2.21 -0.19
CA PRO A 29 -9.29 -2.20 -0.91
C PRO A 29 -10.02 -0.87 -0.70
N ILE A 30 -10.78 -0.44 -1.73
CA ILE A 30 -11.75 0.64 -1.56
C ILE A 30 -12.95 0.04 -0.80
N SER A 31 -13.19 0.52 0.42
CA SER A 31 -14.32 0.06 1.23
C SER A 31 -15.61 0.68 0.73
N THR A 32 -16.55 -0.16 0.28
CA THR A 32 -17.89 0.28 -0.12
C THR A 32 -18.63 0.91 1.06
N ALA A 33 -18.51 0.35 2.27
CA ALA A 33 -19.16 0.88 3.45
C ALA A 33 -18.68 2.30 3.83
N ILE A 34 -17.39 2.60 3.62
CA ILE A 34 -16.87 3.96 3.82
C ILE A 34 -17.44 4.91 2.74
N VAL A 35 -17.47 4.47 1.48
CA VAL A 35 -18.01 5.27 0.37
C VAL A 35 -19.51 5.53 0.56
N ASP A 36 -20.27 4.53 0.98
CA ASP A 36 -21.70 4.65 1.27
C ASP A 36 -21.92 5.62 2.43
N GLY A 37 -21.12 5.51 3.50
CA GLY A 37 -21.11 6.49 4.59
C GLY A 37 -20.82 7.92 4.10
N MET A 38 -19.88 8.11 3.17
CA MET A 38 -19.58 9.45 2.61
C MET A 38 -20.73 10.02 1.78
N ASN A 39 -21.53 9.18 1.15
CA ASN A 39 -22.65 9.60 0.30
C ASN A 39 -23.97 9.72 1.08
N THR A 40 -24.04 9.21 2.31
CA THR A 40 -25.27 9.18 3.11
C THR A 40 -25.42 10.46 3.92
N ALA A 41 -26.57 11.13 3.78
CA ALA A 41 -26.85 12.38 4.48
C ALA A 41 -26.85 12.23 6.02
N GLU A 42 -27.31 11.09 6.54
CA GLU A 42 -27.30 10.76 7.98
C GLU A 42 -25.87 10.74 8.56
N CYS A 43 -24.88 10.44 7.73
CA CYS A 43 -23.47 10.39 8.13
C CYS A 43 -22.72 11.70 7.87
N ALA A 44 -23.40 12.78 7.44
CA ALA A 44 -22.76 14.06 7.12
C ALA A 44 -21.95 14.64 8.29
N ARG A 45 -22.46 14.49 9.53
CA ARG A 45 -21.74 14.92 10.75
C ARG A 45 -20.42 14.16 10.92
N VAL A 46 -20.42 12.85 10.63
CA VAL A 46 -19.22 12.02 10.67
C VAL A 46 -18.23 12.46 9.58
N GLY A 47 -18.71 12.73 8.37
CA GLY A 47 -17.90 13.25 7.27
C GLY A 47 -17.16 14.57 7.58
N GLN A 48 -17.73 15.39 8.47
CA GLN A 48 -17.14 16.65 8.93
C GLN A 48 -16.22 16.52 10.15
N LEU A 49 -16.12 15.33 10.76
CA LEU A 49 -15.19 15.11 11.89
C LEU A 49 -13.76 15.44 11.47
N ARG A 50 -13.02 16.07 12.39
CA ARG A 50 -11.57 16.25 12.22
C ARG A 50 -10.91 14.89 12.07
N ALA A 51 -10.05 14.75 11.08
CA ALA A 51 -9.30 13.54 10.88
C ALA A 51 -8.37 13.26 12.08
N GLY A 52 -8.21 11.99 12.46
CA GLY A 52 -7.37 11.58 13.60
C GLY A 52 -7.96 11.88 15.00
N SER A 53 -9.28 12.04 15.10
CA SER A 53 -9.96 12.44 16.35
C SER A 53 -10.54 11.29 17.19
N LEU A 54 -10.02 10.05 17.05
CA LEU A 54 -10.53 8.85 17.72
C LEU A 54 -10.79 9.00 19.22
N LEU A 55 -9.93 9.74 19.93
CA LEU A 55 -10.04 9.91 21.38
C LEU A 55 -11.01 11.02 21.81
N THR A 56 -11.41 11.90 20.89
CA THR A 56 -12.17 13.12 21.20
C THR A 56 -13.52 13.17 20.50
N ALA A 57 -13.73 12.37 19.45
CA ALA A 57 -14.96 12.34 18.69
C ALA A 57 -15.99 11.40 19.35
N PRO A 58 -17.25 11.82 19.49
CA PRO A 58 -18.31 10.94 19.97
C PRO A 58 -18.58 9.83 18.95
N ILE A 59 -18.91 8.64 19.45
CA ILE A 59 -19.35 7.50 18.65
C ILE A 59 -20.63 7.89 17.88
N PRO A 60 -20.78 7.54 16.60
CA PRO A 60 -21.96 7.88 15.83
C PRO A 60 -23.21 7.16 16.35
N GLU A 61 -24.35 7.83 16.26
CA GLU A 61 -25.66 7.31 16.70
C GLU A 61 -26.18 6.16 15.80
N HIS A 62 -25.71 6.10 14.55
CA HIS A 62 -26.14 5.13 13.55
C HIS A 62 -24.99 4.21 13.14
N ASP A 63 -25.19 2.90 13.23
CA ASP A 63 -24.18 1.88 12.92
C ASP A 63 -23.69 1.95 11.46
N VAL A 64 -24.56 2.38 10.54
CA VAL A 64 -24.22 2.64 9.13
C VAL A 64 -23.08 3.65 8.97
N CYS A 65 -22.92 4.60 9.91
CA CYS A 65 -21.85 5.59 9.87
C CYS A 65 -20.56 5.11 10.55
N MET A 66 -20.57 3.97 11.23
CA MET A 66 -19.43 3.44 11.97
C MET A 66 -18.19 3.22 11.10
N PRO A 67 -18.27 2.65 9.88
CA PRO A 67 -17.10 2.47 9.02
C PRO A 67 -16.44 3.80 8.64
N LEU A 68 -17.25 4.82 8.29
CA LEU A 68 -16.75 6.17 8.00
C LEU A 68 -16.14 6.81 9.25
N PHE A 69 -16.75 6.62 10.42
CA PHE A 69 -16.25 7.11 11.69
C PHE A 69 -14.88 6.54 12.01
N VAL A 70 -14.74 5.20 12.00
CA VAL A 70 -13.47 4.53 12.29
C VAL A 70 -12.38 5.02 11.33
N TYR A 71 -12.69 5.14 10.04
CA TYR A 71 -11.76 5.67 9.06
C TYR A 71 -11.35 7.13 9.36
N ARG A 72 -12.31 8.05 9.52
CA ARG A 72 -11.99 9.46 9.78
C ARG A 72 -11.29 9.67 11.11
N ALA A 73 -11.69 8.94 12.13
CA ALA A 73 -11.18 9.09 13.47
C ALA A 73 -9.78 8.48 13.63
N SER A 74 -9.44 7.41 12.90
CA SER A 74 -8.15 6.71 13.04
C SER A 74 -7.01 7.35 12.26
N TYR A 75 -7.27 7.92 11.07
CA TYR A 75 -6.22 8.45 10.21
C TYR A 75 -6.17 9.98 10.29
N ALA A 76 -4.98 10.53 10.55
CA ALA A 76 -4.76 11.97 10.74
C ALA A 76 -5.12 12.83 9.53
N ASP A 77 -4.99 12.27 8.32
CA ASP A 77 -5.27 12.95 7.04
C ASP A 77 -6.42 12.27 6.27
N ALA A 78 -7.35 11.64 6.98
CA ALA A 78 -8.49 10.99 6.37
C ALA A 78 -9.30 11.96 5.48
N ALA A 79 -9.51 11.58 4.22
CA ALA A 79 -10.33 12.33 3.27
C ALA A 79 -11.82 12.36 3.66
N SER A 80 -12.50 13.49 3.43
CA SER A 80 -13.93 13.68 3.78
C SER A 80 -14.88 13.42 2.61
N ASN A 81 -14.34 13.16 1.42
CA ASN A 81 -15.11 12.92 0.20
C ASN A 81 -14.56 11.70 -0.56
N VAL A 82 -15.40 11.13 -1.42
CA VAL A 82 -15.12 9.89 -2.15
C VAL A 82 -13.93 10.03 -3.09
N THR A 83 -13.80 11.15 -3.80
CA THR A 83 -12.71 11.37 -4.76
C THR A 83 -11.35 11.37 -4.07
N SER A 84 -11.22 12.15 -3.00
CA SER A 84 -10.00 12.22 -2.20
C SER A 84 -9.70 10.89 -1.49
N TYR A 85 -10.72 10.15 -1.04
CA TYR A 85 -10.52 8.82 -0.45
C TYR A 85 -9.96 7.83 -1.48
N ARG A 86 -10.52 7.80 -2.69
CA ARG A 86 -10.02 6.92 -3.77
C ARG A 86 -8.60 7.29 -4.19
N ALA A 87 -8.29 8.58 -4.28
CA ALA A 87 -6.94 9.06 -4.55
C ALA A 87 -5.95 8.62 -3.46
N TRP A 88 -6.32 8.80 -2.19
CA TRP A 88 -5.51 8.35 -1.06
C TRP A 88 -5.25 6.84 -1.08
N ILE A 89 -6.26 6.01 -1.35
CA ILE A 89 -6.08 4.55 -1.49
C ILE A 89 -5.12 4.22 -2.64
N LEU A 90 -5.23 4.91 -3.78
CA LEU A 90 -4.33 4.71 -4.90
C LEU A 90 -2.88 5.06 -4.53
N GLU A 91 -2.67 6.18 -3.83
CA GLU A 91 -1.36 6.58 -3.31
C GLU A 91 -0.79 5.51 -2.37
N GLN A 92 -1.60 4.96 -1.45
CA GLN A 92 -1.16 3.87 -0.58
C GLN A 92 -0.72 2.63 -1.37
N ARG A 93 -1.48 2.21 -2.40
CA ARG A 93 -1.12 1.09 -3.27
C ARG A 93 0.21 1.32 -3.98
N VAL A 94 0.42 2.52 -4.52
CA VAL A 94 1.65 2.89 -5.21
C VAL A 94 2.84 2.93 -4.24
N ALA A 95 2.66 3.50 -3.06
CA ALA A 95 3.67 3.55 -2.02
C ALA A 95 4.09 2.14 -1.59
N GLU A 96 3.12 1.25 -1.35
CA GLU A 96 3.39 -0.13 -0.95
C GLU A 96 4.12 -0.91 -2.05
N PHE A 97 3.68 -0.75 -3.30
CA PHE A 97 4.34 -1.36 -4.46
C PHE A 97 5.82 -0.96 -4.56
N TRP A 98 6.11 0.34 -4.44
CA TRP A 98 7.50 0.83 -4.46
C TRP A 98 8.31 0.37 -3.26
N ARG A 99 7.69 0.28 -2.07
CA ARG A 99 8.33 -0.23 -0.87
C ARG A 99 8.76 -1.68 -1.05
N LEU A 100 7.88 -2.54 -1.58
CA LEU A 100 8.18 -3.95 -1.84
C LEU A 100 9.29 -4.12 -2.87
N ILE A 101 9.26 -3.36 -3.97
CA ILE A 101 10.37 -3.35 -4.94
C ILE A 101 11.68 -2.94 -4.28
N GLY A 102 11.66 -1.87 -3.47
CA GLY A 102 12.82 -1.39 -2.73
C GLY A 102 13.42 -2.47 -1.83
N TYR A 103 12.58 -3.22 -1.11
CA TYR A 103 13.04 -4.32 -0.26
C TYR A 103 13.69 -5.46 -1.05
N VAL A 104 13.10 -5.84 -2.18
CA VAL A 104 13.70 -6.88 -3.05
C VAL A 104 15.06 -6.43 -3.59
N LEU A 105 15.18 -5.17 -4.02
CA LEU A 105 16.44 -4.61 -4.50
C LEU A 105 17.50 -4.58 -3.39
N LEU A 106 17.16 -4.08 -2.21
CA LEU A 106 18.07 -4.04 -1.05
C LEU A 106 18.55 -5.44 -0.65
N LEU A 107 17.63 -6.41 -0.60
CA LEU A 107 17.95 -7.80 -0.29
C LEU A 107 18.89 -8.40 -1.34
N SER A 108 18.60 -8.17 -2.64
CA SER A 108 19.45 -8.67 -3.72
C SER A 108 20.87 -8.06 -3.69
N ALA A 109 20.99 -6.78 -3.34
CA ALA A 109 22.26 -6.10 -3.19
C ALA A 109 23.07 -6.67 -2.01
N ALA A 110 22.41 -6.89 -0.87
CA ALA A 110 23.05 -7.48 0.31
C ALA A 110 23.58 -8.90 0.02
N ILE A 111 22.77 -9.75 -0.63
CA ILE A 111 23.19 -11.10 -1.04
C ILE A 111 24.38 -11.03 -2.00
N SER A 112 24.32 -10.16 -2.99
CA SER A 112 25.40 -9.98 -3.97
C SER A 112 26.71 -9.54 -3.31
N ALA A 113 26.64 -8.64 -2.31
CA ALA A 113 27.79 -8.20 -1.54
C ALA A 113 28.43 -9.36 -0.75
N VAL A 114 27.62 -10.17 -0.06
CA VAL A 114 28.10 -11.34 0.69
C VAL A 114 28.80 -12.34 -0.23
N VAL A 115 28.21 -12.62 -1.41
CA VAL A 115 28.81 -13.50 -2.41
C VAL A 115 30.14 -12.93 -2.93
N ALA A 116 30.18 -11.64 -3.27
CA ALA A 116 31.39 -10.99 -3.78
C ALA A 116 32.54 -11.03 -2.75
N VAL A 117 32.25 -10.70 -1.49
CA VAL A 117 33.24 -10.77 -0.39
C VAL A 117 33.76 -12.19 -0.21
N SER A 118 32.86 -13.19 -0.21
CA SER A 118 33.24 -14.59 -0.08
C SER A 118 34.17 -15.05 -1.21
N VAL A 119 33.87 -14.66 -2.46
CA VAL A 119 34.73 -14.97 -3.63
C VAL A 119 36.09 -14.30 -3.50
N LEU A 120 36.14 -13.04 -3.05
CA LEU A 120 37.40 -12.32 -2.84
C LEU A 120 38.27 -12.98 -1.76
N ILE A 121 37.67 -13.43 -0.66
CA ILE A 121 38.37 -14.15 0.41
C ILE A 121 38.96 -15.46 -0.14
N VAL A 122 38.15 -16.27 -0.84
CA VAL A 122 38.62 -17.53 -1.44
C VAL A 122 39.77 -17.31 -2.42
N ARG A 123 39.70 -16.24 -3.24
CA ARG A 123 40.77 -15.88 -4.18
C ARG A 123 42.05 -15.40 -3.51
N ARG A 124 41.98 -14.87 -2.28
CA ARG A 124 43.15 -14.41 -1.52
C ARG A 124 43.81 -15.53 -0.71
N LEU A 125 43.07 -16.60 -0.42
CA LEU A 125 43.53 -17.76 0.35
C LEU A 125 44.08 -18.90 -0.53
N LYS A 126 43.82 -18.85 -1.84
CA LYS A 126 44.51 -19.65 -2.87
C LYS A 126 45.72 -18.89 -3.39
#